data_AF-V6SFJ9-F1
#
_entry.id   AF-V6SFJ9-F1
#
_cell.length_a   1.000
_cell.length_b   1.000
_cell.length_c   1.000
_cell.angle_alpha   90.00
_cell.angle_beta   90.00
_cell.angle_gamma   90.00
#
_symmetry.space_group_name_H-M   'P 1'
#
loop_
_entity.id
_entity.type
_entity.pdbx_description
1 polymer ?
#
loop_
_entity_poly.entity_id
_entity_poly.type
_entity_poly.pdbx_seq_one_letter_code
_entity_poly.pdbx_strand_id
1 'polypeptide(L)'
;MKKLLLLLTVTLIIGCNDSPKKTVTKKEDKQRYFSLERVAELKKRCVENGDTEAFGNLVDHYGNTPFENYELLPVSIIMADKYNCDNARVAIYFCFLEMQNKGRDEKQFFKLDKSKQDFILKYLMDGAKNKNPGCLGILNRLLENGLKMERNKEKEIEELYKKTTANKGFMRLGF
;
A
#
# COMPACT_ATOMS: atom_id res chain seq x y z
N MET A 1 -34.18 58.40 31.81
CA MET A 1 -33.78 57.64 33.01
C MET A 1 -33.72 56.16 32.68
N LYS A 2 -32.67 55.51 33.17
CA LYS A 2 -32.35 54.08 33.16
C LYS A 2 -33.58 53.15 33.06
N LYS A 3 -33.51 52.17 32.15
CA LYS A 3 -33.59 50.72 32.41
C LYS A 3 -33.61 49.98 31.06
N LEU A 4 -32.52 49.29 30.73
CA LEU A 4 -32.37 47.84 30.95
C LEU A 4 -32.96 47.09 29.73
N LEU A 5 -32.19 46.85 28.68
CA LEU A 5 -31.28 45.70 28.57
C LEU A 5 -31.89 44.43 29.18
N LEU A 6 -32.88 43.84 28.52
CA LEU A 6 -33.15 42.40 28.57
C LEU A 6 -34.33 42.08 27.64
N LEU A 7 -34.02 41.33 26.59
CA LEU A 7 -34.87 40.42 25.79
C LEU A 7 -34.52 40.47 24.29
N LEU A 8 -33.21 40.35 23.99
CA LEU A 8 -32.71 40.02 22.65
C LEU A 8 -32.43 38.51 22.51
N THR A 9 -33.16 37.66 23.23
CA THR A 9 -32.88 36.20 23.30
C THR A 9 -34.11 35.30 23.08
N VAL A 10 -35.26 35.82 22.62
CA VAL A 10 -36.48 35.00 22.46
C VAL A 10 -37.10 35.10 21.04
N THR A 11 -36.29 35.26 20.00
CA THR A 11 -36.76 35.19 18.60
C THR A 11 -36.11 34.11 17.75
N LEU A 12 -35.41 33.14 18.35
CA LEU A 12 -34.75 32.04 17.61
C LEU A 12 -35.41 30.66 17.77
N ILE A 13 -36.58 30.54 18.42
CA ILE A 13 -37.18 29.21 18.73
C ILE A 13 -38.52 28.95 18.04
N ILE A 14 -38.93 29.72 17.02
CA ILE A 14 -40.13 29.35 16.25
C ILE A 14 -39.92 29.64 14.75
N GLY A 15 -39.63 28.59 13.98
CA GLY A 15 -39.91 28.58 12.54
C GLY A 15 -38.91 27.86 11.63
N CYS A 16 -38.98 26.53 11.56
CA CYS A 16 -38.84 25.66 10.37
C CYS A 16 -38.77 24.19 10.87
N ASN A 17 -39.92 23.57 11.20
CA ASN A 17 -40.72 22.72 10.31
C ASN A 17 -39.92 21.74 9.46
N ASP A 18 -40.09 20.45 9.79
CA ASP A 18 -39.95 19.24 8.99
C ASP A 18 -38.81 19.21 7.96
N SER A 19 -37.59 19.01 8.47
CA SER A 19 -36.60 18.30 7.68
C SER A 19 -37.01 16.83 7.63
N PRO A 20 -37.07 16.17 6.44
CA PRO A 20 -37.32 14.74 6.41
C PRO A 20 -36.27 14.09 7.29
N LYS A 21 -36.68 13.15 8.16
CA LYS A 21 -35.77 12.22 8.80
C LYS A 21 -34.79 11.80 7.72
N LYS A 22 -33.56 12.33 7.75
CA LYS A 22 -32.44 11.72 7.07
C LYS A 22 -32.40 10.36 7.74
N THR A 23 -33.05 9.39 7.11
CA THR A 23 -32.55 8.03 7.12
C THR A 23 -31.07 8.22 6.91
N VAL A 24 -30.32 8.02 8.00
CA VAL A 24 -28.90 7.74 7.89
C VAL A 24 -28.91 6.55 6.95
N THR A 25 -28.71 6.84 5.67
CA THR A 25 -28.45 5.83 4.67
C THR A 25 -27.27 5.12 5.28
N LYS A 26 -27.50 3.92 5.82
CA LYS A 26 -26.43 3.01 6.20
C LYS A 26 -25.47 3.11 5.03
N LYS A 27 -24.30 3.73 5.23
CA LYS A 27 -23.22 3.60 4.27
C LYS A 27 -23.13 2.12 4.06
N GLU A 28 -23.39 1.69 2.83
CA GLU A 28 -23.31 0.30 2.41
C GLU A 28 -22.13 -0.32 3.15
N ASP A 29 -22.40 -1.34 3.97
CA ASP A 29 -21.36 -2.12 4.61
C ASP A 29 -20.54 -2.70 3.46
N LYS A 30 -19.49 -1.99 3.04
CA LYS A 30 -18.49 -2.56 2.15
C LYS A 30 -17.90 -3.70 2.94
N GLN A 31 -18.40 -4.89 2.65
CA GLN A 31 -18.07 -6.11 3.36
C GLN A 31 -16.55 -6.24 3.33
N ARG A 32 -15.92 -6.01 4.49
CA ARG A 32 -14.46 -6.15 4.61
C ARG A 32 -14.10 -7.58 4.23
N TYR A 33 -13.00 -7.75 3.50
CA TYR A 33 -12.54 -9.07 3.09
C TYR A 33 -12.30 -9.99 4.30
N PHE A 34 -11.73 -9.44 5.37
CA PHE A 34 -11.61 -10.09 6.68
C PHE A 34 -12.20 -9.22 7.78
N SER A 35 -12.62 -9.84 8.89
CA SER A 35 -13.02 -9.11 10.10
C SER A 35 -11.85 -8.34 10.71
N LEU A 36 -12.13 -7.33 11.52
CA LEU A 36 -11.09 -6.54 12.20
C LEU A 36 -10.23 -7.40 13.13
N GLU A 37 -10.85 -8.35 13.84
CA GLU A 37 -10.16 -9.27 14.74
C GLU A 37 -9.19 -10.15 13.96
N ARG A 38 -9.59 -10.64 12.79
CA ARG A 38 -8.72 -11.42 11.91
C ARG A 38 -7.58 -10.58 11.37
N VAL A 39 -7.84 -9.35 10.91
CA VAL A 39 -6.77 -8.44 10.45
C VAL A 39 -5.77 -8.16 11.58
N ALA A 40 -6.23 -7.94 12.80
CA ALA A 40 -5.37 -7.71 13.96
C ALA A 40 -4.50 -8.93 14.30
N GLU A 41 -5.06 -10.14 14.28
CA GLU A 41 -4.32 -11.38 14.51
C GLU A 41 -3.28 -11.65 13.41
N LEU A 42 -3.63 -11.41 12.14
CA LEU A 42 -2.70 -11.52 11.03
C LEU A 42 -1.52 -10.53 11.17
N LYS A 43 -1.80 -9.27 11.49
CA LYS A 43 -0.76 -8.26 11.75
C LYS A 43 0.17 -8.70 12.87
N LYS A 44 -0.38 -9.18 13.98
CA LYS A 44 0.39 -9.68 15.12
C LYS A 44 1.34 -10.80 14.71
N ARG A 45 0.85 -11.81 13.98
CA ARG A 45 1.67 -12.92 13.48
C ARG A 45 2.81 -12.47 12.57
N CYS A 46 2.56 -11.49 11.70
CA CYS A 46 3.60 -10.91 10.87
C CYS A 46 4.69 -10.24 11.73
N VAL A 47 4.29 -9.36 12.65
CA VAL A 47 5.22 -8.54 13.44
C VAL A 47 6.01 -9.34 14.48
N GLU A 48 5.39 -10.35 15.08
CA GLU A 48 6.01 -11.16 16.14
C GLU A 48 6.79 -12.35 15.58
N ASN A 49 6.26 -13.01 14.55
CA ASN A 49 6.76 -14.31 14.10
C ASN A 49 7.31 -14.32 12.67
N GLY A 50 7.17 -13.23 11.91
CA GLY A 50 7.60 -13.21 10.51
C GLY A 50 6.75 -14.12 9.62
N ASP A 51 5.50 -14.33 9.99
CA ASP A 51 4.61 -15.29 9.32
C ASP A 51 4.27 -14.85 7.89
N THR A 52 4.85 -15.52 6.90
CA THR A 52 4.68 -15.18 5.48
C THR A 52 3.31 -15.53 4.93
N GLU A 53 2.63 -16.53 5.49
CA GLU A 53 1.26 -16.87 5.09
C GLU A 53 0.28 -15.83 5.62
N ALA A 54 0.44 -15.40 6.87
CA ALA A 54 -0.32 -14.30 7.43
C ALA A 54 -0.08 -13.00 6.65
N PHE A 55 1.16 -12.77 6.22
CA PHE A 55 1.50 -11.63 5.38
C PHE A 55 0.80 -11.67 4.02
N GLY A 56 0.80 -12.84 3.35
CA GLY A 56 0.05 -13.03 2.09
C GLY A 56 -1.43 -12.69 2.25
N ASN A 57 -2.06 -13.19 3.32
CA ASN A 57 -3.45 -12.86 3.64
C ASN A 57 -3.67 -11.35 3.86
N LEU A 58 -2.74 -10.64 4.49
CA LEU A 58 -2.84 -9.18 4.62
C LEU A 58 -2.73 -8.46 3.27
N VAL A 59 -1.83 -8.92 2.39
CA VAL A 59 -1.71 -8.38 1.02
C VAL A 59 -3.04 -8.53 0.28
N ASP A 60 -3.67 -9.71 0.35
CA ASP A 60 -4.97 -9.96 -0.28
C ASP A 60 -6.08 -9.10 0.33
N HIS A 61 -6.12 -9.00 1.66
CA HIS A 61 -7.09 -8.16 2.35
C HIS A 61 -7.02 -6.70 1.87
N TYR A 62 -5.83 -6.08 1.94
CA TYR A 62 -5.64 -4.68 1.59
C TYR A 62 -5.74 -4.41 0.09
N GLY A 63 -5.46 -5.40 -0.76
CA GLY A 63 -5.78 -5.34 -2.18
C GLY A 63 -7.28 -5.21 -2.45
N ASN A 64 -8.13 -5.75 -1.56
CA ASN A 64 -9.58 -5.67 -1.65
C ASN A 64 -10.21 -4.55 -0.79
N THR A 65 -9.43 -3.90 0.09
CA THR A 65 -9.86 -2.78 0.94
C THR A 65 -9.00 -1.53 0.66
N PRO A 66 -9.14 -0.88 -0.52
CA PRO A 66 -8.23 0.18 -0.98
C PRO A 66 -8.22 1.44 -0.13
N PHE A 67 -9.17 1.61 0.80
CA PHE A 67 -9.19 2.74 1.74
C PHE A 67 -8.35 2.49 3.00
N GLU A 68 -7.98 1.25 3.28
CA GLU A 68 -7.24 0.84 4.48
C GLU A 68 -5.82 0.34 4.12
N ASN A 69 -5.45 0.35 2.83
CA ASN A 69 -4.19 -0.24 2.33
C ASN A 69 -2.90 0.42 2.89
N TYR A 70 -3.00 1.64 3.41
CA TYR A 70 -1.90 2.33 4.08
C TYR A 70 -1.39 1.55 5.31
N GLU A 71 -2.23 0.71 5.92
CA GLU A 71 -1.86 -0.10 7.09
C GLU A 71 -0.89 -1.25 6.75
N LEU A 72 -0.78 -1.64 5.47
CA LEU A 72 0.12 -2.71 5.03
C LEU A 72 1.59 -2.28 5.03
N LEU A 73 1.87 -1.00 4.79
CA LEU A 73 3.25 -0.49 4.67
C LEU A 73 4.11 -0.75 5.92
N PRO A 74 3.71 -0.38 7.15
CA PRO A 74 4.52 -0.64 8.33
C PRO A 74 4.78 -2.13 8.57
N VAL A 75 3.78 -2.99 8.32
CA VAL A 75 3.94 -4.45 8.42
C VAL A 75 4.94 -4.96 7.38
N SER A 76 4.86 -4.46 6.15
CA SER A 76 5.77 -4.85 5.07
C SER A 76 7.21 -4.46 5.36
N ILE A 77 7.44 -3.27 5.92
CA ILE A 77 8.78 -2.83 6.35
C ILE A 77 9.33 -3.77 7.42
N ILE A 78 8.55 -4.11 8.45
CA ILE A 78 8.97 -5.06 9.49
C ILE A 78 9.28 -6.43 8.90
N MET A 79 8.43 -6.96 8.02
CA MET A 79 8.65 -8.24 7.34
C MET A 79 9.92 -8.25 6.49
N ALA A 80 10.19 -7.15 5.77
CA ALA A 80 11.39 -7.01 4.96
C ALA A 80 12.67 -6.90 5.82
N ASP A 81 12.66 -6.03 6.83
CA ASP A 81 13.86 -5.70 7.61
C ASP A 81 14.19 -6.74 8.68
N LYS A 82 13.19 -7.19 9.44
CA LYS A 82 13.39 -8.12 10.57
C LYS A 82 13.45 -9.57 10.12
N TYR A 83 12.65 -9.94 9.12
CA TYR A 83 12.46 -11.33 8.70
C TYR A 83 12.98 -11.63 7.29
N ASN A 84 13.63 -10.66 6.64
CA ASN A 84 14.20 -10.80 5.31
C ASN A 84 13.19 -11.27 4.23
N CYS A 85 11.92 -10.90 4.37
CA CYS A 85 10.87 -11.33 3.45
C CYS A 85 10.91 -10.55 2.14
N ASP A 86 11.35 -11.18 1.04
CA ASP A 86 11.44 -10.51 -0.27
C ASP A 86 10.08 -10.09 -0.84
N ASN A 87 9.01 -10.86 -0.59
CA ASN A 87 7.67 -10.49 -1.04
C ASN A 87 7.18 -9.20 -0.35
N ALA A 88 7.64 -8.93 0.87
CA ALA A 88 7.35 -7.68 1.55
C ALA A 88 8.07 -6.48 0.89
N ARG A 89 9.25 -6.69 0.31
CA ARG A 89 9.96 -5.67 -0.50
C ARG A 89 9.17 -5.29 -1.74
N VAL A 90 8.53 -6.27 -2.38
CA VAL A 90 7.59 -6.04 -3.49
C VAL A 90 6.35 -5.28 -3.02
N ALA A 91 5.78 -5.66 -1.87
CA ALA A 91 4.61 -4.97 -1.30
C ALA A 91 4.90 -3.49 -0.99
N ILE A 92 6.08 -3.16 -0.46
CA ILE A 92 6.50 -1.77 -0.22
C ILE A 92 6.40 -0.93 -1.49
N TYR A 93 6.91 -1.42 -2.63
CA TYR A 93 6.78 -0.72 -3.92
C TYR A 93 5.32 -0.40 -4.24
N PHE A 94 4.42 -1.40 -4.17
CA PHE A 94 3.01 -1.19 -4.49
C PHE A 94 2.28 -0.29 -3.50
N CYS A 95 2.58 -0.37 -2.20
CA CYS A 95 2.01 0.53 -1.20
C CYS A 95 2.28 2.00 -1.56
N PHE A 96 3.51 2.33 -1.98
CA PHE A 96 3.83 3.71 -2.39
C PHE A 96 3.09 4.18 -3.63
N LEU A 97 2.86 3.30 -4.61
CA LEU A 97 2.10 3.65 -5.81
C LEU A 97 0.62 3.84 -5.50
N GLU A 98 0.04 2.92 -4.74
CA GLU A 98 -1.39 2.94 -4.43
C GLU A 98 -1.78 4.15 -3.55
N MET A 99 -0.89 4.58 -2.65
CA MET A 99 -1.09 5.80 -1.85
C MET A 99 -1.16 7.08 -2.70
N GLN A 100 -0.57 7.10 -3.90
CA GLN A 100 -0.54 8.30 -4.75
C GLN A 100 -1.82 8.50 -5.57
N ASN A 101 -2.51 7.44 -6.01
CA ASN A 101 -3.74 7.58 -6.80
C ASN A 101 -4.56 6.28 -7.03
N LYS A 102 -4.65 5.40 -6.03
CA LYS A 102 -5.51 4.18 -6.04
C LYS A 102 -5.22 3.18 -7.18
N GLY A 103 -4.03 3.20 -7.79
CA GLY A 103 -3.69 2.32 -8.91
C GLY A 103 -2.23 1.88 -8.90
N ARG A 104 -1.94 0.79 -9.63
CA ARG A 104 -0.62 0.15 -9.74
C ARG A 104 0.12 0.52 -11.03
N ASP A 105 -0.01 1.76 -11.47
CA ASP A 105 0.68 2.27 -12.66
C ASP A 105 2.14 2.60 -12.33
N GLU A 106 3.09 1.94 -12.98
CA GLU A 106 4.53 2.14 -12.75
C GLU A 106 5.00 3.56 -13.09
N LYS A 107 4.29 4.29 -13.96
CA LYS A 107 4.60 5.71 -14.23
C LYS A 107 4.46 6.58 -12.98
N GLN A 108 3.71 6.12 -11.98
CA GLN A 108 3.57 6.84 -10.71
C GLN A 108 4.85 6.79 -9.89
N PHE A 109 5.71 5.77 -10.07
CA PHE A 109 7.03 5.73 -9.42
C PHE A 109 7.85 6.98 -9.76
N PHE A 110 7.88 7.36 -11.03
CA PHE A 110 8.65 8.52 -11.52
C PHE A 110 8.09 9.88 -11.06
N LYS A 111 6.85 9.91 -10.55
CA LYS A 111 6.22 11.11 -9.98
C LYS A 111 6.52 11.28 -8.48
N LEU A 112 7.01 10.23 -7.82
CA LEU A 112 7.44 10.33 -6.43
C LEU A 112 8.65 11.26 -6.33
N ASP A 113 8.80 11.95 -5.20
CA ASP A 113 10.04 12.66 -4.92
C ASP A 113 11.21 11.68 -4.79
N LYS A 114 12.42 12.22 -4.97
CA LYS A 114 13.64 11.42 -5.02
C LYS A 114 13.87 10.59 -3.76
N SER A 115 13.51 11.11 -2.58
CA SER A 115 13.67 10.38 -1.31
C SER A 115 12.80 9.13 -1.27
N LYS A 116 11.54 9.23 -1.71
CA LYS A 116 10.65 8.05 -1.81
C LYS A 116 11.12 7.07 -2.88
N GLN A 117 11.58 7.55 -4.03
CA GLN A 117 12.15 6.69 -5.07
C GLN A 117 13.35 5.90 -4.52
N ASP A 118 14.29 6.58 -3.87
CA ASP A 118 15.50 5.95 -3.33
C ASP A 118 15.18 4.96 -2.21
N PHE A 119 14.19 5.29 -1.36
CA PHE A 119 13.69 4.37 -0.34
C PHE A 119 13.16 3.07 -0.96
N ILE A 120 12.31 3.17 -1.98
CA ILE A 120 11.74 2.01 -2.68
C ILE A 120 12.83 1.21 -3.39
N LEU A 121 13.74 1.89 -4.11
CA LEU A 121 14.83 1.25 -4.84
C LEU A 121 15.75 0.48 -3.90
N LYS A 122 16.02 0.98 -2.69
CA LYS A 122 16.79 0.25 -1.69
C LYS A 122 16.18 -1.15 -1.44
N TYR A 123 14.89 -1.22 -1.15
CA TYR A 123 14.21 -2.50 -0.89
C TYR A 123 14.18 -3.40 -2.14
N LEU A 124 13.88 -2.86 -3.31
CA LEU A 124 13.89 -3.64 -4.55
C LEU A 124 15.28 -4.21 -4.85
N MET A 125 16.34 -3.42 -4.66
CA MET A 125 17.72 -3.87 -4.87
C MET A 125 18.12 -4.96 -3.86
N ASP A 126 17.69 -4.85 -2.61
CA ASP A 126 17.95 -5.90 -1.61
C ASP A 126 17.23 -7.21 -1.96
N GLY A 127 15.99 -7.16 -2.46
CA GLY A 127 15.31 -8.35 -2.97
C GLY A 127 15.93 -8.91 -4.26
N ALA A 128 16.48 -8.04 -5.11
CA ALA A 128 17.19 -8.45 -6.32
C ALA A 128 18.47 -9.23 -6.02
N LYS A 129 19.22 -8.85 -4.97
CA LYS A 129 20.39 -9.61 -4.48
C LYS A 129 20.01 -11.04 -4.08
N ASN A 130 18.81 -11.21 -3.51
CA ASN A 130 18.24 -12.52 -3.17
C ASN A 130 17.64 -13.26 -4.38
N LYS A 131 17.79 -12.71 -5.60
CA LYS A 131 17.23 -13.22 -6.86
C LYS A 131 15.70 -13.32 -6.82
N ASN A 132 15.04 -12.47 -6.03
CA ASN A 132 13.60 -12.45 -5.99
C ASN A 132 13.03 -12.01 -7.35
N PRO A 133 12.16 -12.82 -7.97
CA PRO A 133 11.64 -12.58 -9.33
C PRO A 133 10.77 -11.33 -9.40
N GLY A 134 10.01 -11.01 -8.34
CA GLY A 134 9.15 -9.84 -8.29
C GLY A 134 9.97 -8.56 -8.24
N CYS A 135 10.99 -8.51 -7.37
CA CYS A 135 11.90 -7.37 -7.27
C CYS A 135 12.68 -7.16 -8.58
N LEU A 136 13.26 -8.23 -9.15
CA LEU A 136 13.97 -8.15 -10.43
C LEU A 136 13.05 -7.71 -11.58
N GLY A 137 11.83 -8.25 -11.64
CA GLY A 137 10.86 -7.90 -12.67
C GLY A 137 10.43 -6.43 -12.58
N ILE A 138 10.24 -5.91 -11.37
CA ILE A 138 9.94 -4.48 -11.17
C ILE A 138 11.14 -3.62 -11.61
N LEU A 139 12.35 -3.92 -11.14
CA LEU A 139 13.54 -3.15 -11.51
C LEU A 139 13.79 -3.14 -13.02
N ASN A 140 13.66 -4.29 -13.68
CA ASN A 140 13.82 -4.39 -15.14
C ASN A 140 12.80 -3.48 -15.86
N ARG A 141 11.52 -3.52 -15.46
CA ARG A 141 10.50 -2.61 -16.03
C ARG A 141 10.79 -1.14 -15.76
N LEU A 142 11.27 -0.78 -14.57
CA LEU A 142 11.64 0.60 -14.27
C LEU A 142 12.81 1.06 -15.15
N LEU A 143 13.82 0.23 -15.39
CA LEU A 143 14.94 0.52 -16.30
C LEU A 143 14.45 0.74 -17.74
N GLU A 144 13.58 -0.16 -18.24
CA GLU A 144 12.95 -0.03 -19.56
C GLU A 144 12.14 1.27 -19.71
N ASN A 145 11.56 1.76 -18.62
CA ASN A 145 10.78 2.99 -18.58
C ASN A 145 11.57 4.24 -18.18
N GLY A 146 12.91 4.17 -18.16
CA GLY A 146 13.77 5.35 -18.02
C GLY A 146 14.30 5.63 -16.62
N LEU A 147 14.25 4.67 -15.69
CA LEU A 147 15.07 4.70 -14.48
C LEU A 147 16.54 4.71 -14.90
N LYS A 148 17.29 5.71 -14.45
CA LYS A 148 18.73 5.82 -14.69
C LYS A 148 19.50 5.35 -13.48
N MET A 149 20.42 4.41 -13.67
CA MET A 149 21.36 3.95 -12.66
C MET A 149 22.78 3.98 -13.23
N GLU A 150 23.77 3.63 -12.41
CA GLU A 150 25.10 3.38 -12.93
C GLU A 150 25.06 2.19 -13.90
N ARG A 151 25.70 2.32 -15.07
CA ARG A 151 25.62 1.34 -16.17
C ARG A 151 25.98 -0.10 -15.77
N ASN A 152 26.89 -0.27 -14.81
CA ASN A 152 27.24 -1.58 -14.25
C ASN A 152 26.07 -2.21 -13.49
N LYS A 153 25.36 -1.43 -12.68
CA LYS A 153 24.17 -1.88 -11.92
C LYS A 153 23.02 -2.23 -12.84
N GLU A 154 22.79 -1.45 -13.90
CA GLU A 154 21.76 -1.76 -14.91
C GLU A 154 22.01 -3.12 -15.56
N LYS A 155 23.24 -3.36 -16.04
CA LYS A 155 23.64 -4.64 -16.63
C LYS A 155 23.49 -5.80 -15.66
N GLU A 156 23.87 -5.61 -14.39
CA GLU A 156 23.73 -6.64 -13.35
C GLU A 156 22.26 -7.06 -13.18
N ILE A 157 21.35 -6.08 -13.08
CA ILE A 157 19.91 -6.34 -12.94
C ILE A 157 19.37 -7.08 -14.16
N GLU A 158 19.69 -6.62 -15.37
CA GLU A 158 19.26 -7.27 -16.61
C GLU A 158 19.73 -8.72 -16.71
N GLU A 159 20.99 -9.00 -16.36
CA GLU A 159 21.54 -10.35 -16.36
C GLU A 159 20.88 -11.24 -15.31
N LEU A 160 20.68 -10.73 -14.09
CA LEU A 160 19.99 -11.46 -13.01
C LEU A 160 18.54 -11.77 -13.40
N TYR A 161 17.86 -10.83 -14.05
CA TYR A 161 16.48 -11.02 -14.53
C TYR A 161 16.41 -12.08 -15.64
N LYS A 162 17.31 -12.03 -16.63
CA LYS A 162 17.40 -13.05 -17.70
C LYS A 162 17.66 -14.45 -17.15
N LYS A 163 18.60 -14.59 -16.21
CA LYS A 163 18.90 -15.90 -15.57
C LYS A 163 17.69 -16.43 -14.78
N THR A 164 17.04 -15.56 -14.01
CA THR A 164 15.88 -15.93 -13.19
C THR A 164 14.66 -16.32 -14.04
N THR A 165 14.44 -15.66 -15.18
CA THR A 165 13.32 -15.94 -16.10
C THR A 165 13.57 -17.16 -16.98
N ALA A 166 14.79 -17.36 -17.47
CA ALA A 166 15.18 -18.55 -18.23
C ALA A 166 14.98 -19.84 -17.42
N ASN A 167 15.34 -19.82 -16.13
CA ASN A 167 15.12 -20.94 -15.21
C ASN A 167 13.63 -21.20 -14.90
N LYS A 168 12.75 -20.22 -15.16
CA LYS A 168 11.30 -20.30 -14.92
C LYS A 168 10.46 -20.62 -16.15
N GLY A 169 11.10 -20.92 -17.30
CA GLY A 169 10.44 -21.40 -18.52
C GLY A 169 9.59 -22.67 -18.36
N PHE A 170 9.46 -23.23 -17.15
CA PHE A 170 8.59 -24.35 -16.79
C PHE A 170 7.39 -24.03 -15.88
N MET A 171 7.22 -22.80 -15.38
CA MET A 171 6.01 -22.43 -14.63
C MET A 171 5.57 -21.00 -14.93
N ARG A 172 4.65 -20.86 -15.89
CA ARG A 172 3.75 -19.71 -15.96
C ARG A 172 2.86 -19.73 -14.72
N LEU A 173 3.12 -18.85 -13.75
CA LEU A 173 2.13 -18.52 -12.74
C LEU A 173 1.42 -17.25 -13.19
N GLY A 174 0.10 -17.37 -13.35
CA GLY A 174 -0.81 -16.26 -13.45
C GLY A 174 -0.72 -15.42 -12.17
N PHE A 175 -0.72 -14.12 -12.38
CA PHE A 175 -1.18 -13.15 -11.40
C PHE A 175 -2.63 -12.83 -11.71
#